data_AF-A0A3B5BLS2-F1
#
_entry.id   AF-A0A3B5BLS2-F1
#
_cell.length_a   1.000
_cell.length_b   1.000
_cell.length_c   1.000
_cell.angle_alpha   90.00
_cell.angle_beta   90.00
_cell.angle_gamma   90.00
#
_symmetry.space_group_name_H-M   'P 1'
#
loop_
_entity.id
_entity.type
_entity.pdbx_description
1 polymer ?
#
loop_
_entity_poly.entity_id
_entity_poly.type
_entity_poly.pdbx_seq_one_letter_code
_entity_poly.pdbx_strand_id
1 'polypeptide(L)'
;MSLNYIKNFYEGCLRPPTVIGQFHTLFFGSVRMFFLGVLGFAVYGNEALHFSCDPDRRELNLYCYNQFRPITPQVFWALQLVTVLVPGAVFHLYAACKNIDQEEILERPIYTVFYIISVLLRIILEVIAFWLQSHLFGFQVHPLYKCDASALEKAFNVTKCMVPEHFEKTIFLSAMYTFTVITILLCIAEIFEILCRRLGYLNNQ
;
A
#
# COMPACT_ATOMS: atom_id res chain seq x y z
N MET A 1 -12.29 32.85 -1.06
CA MET A 1 -12.69 31.43 -1.17
C MET A 1 -13.54 31.13 0.06
N SER A 2 -14.83 30.80 -0.10
CA SER A 2 -15.79 30.71 1.01
C SER A 2 -15.52 29.49 1.89
N LEU A 3 -15.58 29.64 3.22
CA LEU A 3 -15.45 28.56 4.20
C LEU A 3 -16.43 27.39 3.91
N ASN A 4 -17.61 27.70 3.37
CA ASN A 4 -18.61 26.70 2.98
C ASN A 4 -18.12 25.84 1.80
N TYR A 5 -17.32 26.39 0.89
CA TYR A 5 -16.75 25.63 -0.22
C TYR A 5 -15.69 24.64 0.27
N ILE A 6 -14.86 25.06 1.23
CA ILE A 6 -13.85 24.20 1.86
C ILE A 6 -14.53 23.08 2.66
N LYS A 7 -15.62 23.40 3.38
CA LYS A 7 -16.38 22.41 4.14
C LYS A 7 -17.02 21.35 3.23
N ASN A 8 -17.67 21.78 2.15
CA ASN A 8 -18.27 20.86 1.17
C ASN A 8 -17.21 20.02 0.45
N PHE A 9 -16.05 20.62 0.14
CA PHE A 9 -14.90 19.90 -0.43
C PHE A 9 -14.33 18.85 0.54
N TYR A 10 -14.23 19.19 1.84
CA TYR A 10 -13.74 18.27 2.86
C TYR A 10 -14.73 17.12 3.12
N GLU A 11 -16.04 17.40 3.16
CA GLU A 11 -17.08 16.37 3.31
C GLU A 11 -17.11 15.42 2.10
N GLY A 12 -16.96 15.92 0.87
CA GLY A 12 -16.92 15.07 -0.32
C GLY A 12 -15.67 14.19 -0.47
N CYS A 13 -14.56 14.56 0.18
CA CYS A 13 -13.26 13.89 0.04
C CYS A 13 -12.89 13.00 1.25
N LEU A 14 -13.25 13.40 2.48
CA LEU A 14 -12.98 12.62 3.70
C LEU A 14 -14.16 11.80 4.22
N ARG A 15 -15.39 12.04 3.72
CA ARG A 15 -16.56 11.24 4.08
C ARG A 15 -17.14 10.54 2.84
N PRO A 16 -16.54 9.43 2.40
CA PRO A 16 -17.18 8.56 1.42
C PRO A 16 -18.59 8.14 1.89
N PRO A 17 -19.47 7.75 0.95
CA PRO A 17 -20.89 7.53 1.21
C PRO A 17 -21.17 6.28 2.07
N THR A 18 -20.16 5.42 2.22
CA THR A 18 -20.18 4.17 2.98
C THR A 18 -19.48 4.34 4.32
N VAL A 19 -20.03 3.73 5.37
CA VAL A 19 -19.40 3.71 6.70
C VAL A 19 -18.08 2.93 6.63
N ILE A 20 -18.07 1.86 5.82
CA ILE A 20 -16.88 1.04 5.59
C ILE A 20 -15.78 1.83 4.87
N GLY A 21 -16.13 2.64 3.86
CA GLY A 21 -15.17 3.48 3.14
C GLY A 21 -14.55 4.55 4.05
N GLN A 22 -15.32 5.11 4.98
CA GLN A 22 -14.82 6.08 5.97
C GLN A 22 -13.83 5.42 6.92
N PHE A 23 -14.18 4.24 7.43
CA PHE A 23 -13.31 3.46 8.31
C PHE A 23 -12.02 3.04 7.61
N HIS A 24 -12.11 2.55 6.37
CA HIS A 24 -10.95 2.18 5.56
C HIS A 24 -10.00 3.37 5.32
N THR A 25 -10.54 4.50 4.88
CA THR A 25 -9.72 5.65 4.45
C THR A 25 -9.10 6.38 5.64
N LEU A 26 -9.84 6.56 6.73
CA LEU A 26 -9.35 7.30 7.90
C LEU A 26 -8.51 6.43 8.84
N PHE A 27 -9.03 5.27 9.25
CA PHE A 27 -8.37 4.45 10.27
C PHE A 27 -7.21 3.65 9.68
N PHE A 28 -7.46 2.81 8.67
CA PHE A 28 -6.41 1.98 8.07
C PHE A 28 -5.38 2.79 7.29
N GLY A 29 -5.80 3.88 6.63
CA GLY A 29 -4.88 4.84 6.00
C GLY A 29 -3.92 5.46 7.01
N SER A 30 -4.42 5.94 8.15
CA SER A 30 -3.61 6.55 9.21
C SER A 30 -2.63 5.55 9.84
N VAL A 31 -3.11 4.36 10.20
CA VAL A 31 -2.24 3.31 10.76
C VAL A 31 -1.15 2.92 9.78
N ARG A 32 -1.48 2.77 8.48
CA ARG A 32 -0.50 2.46 7.44
C ARG A 32 0.56 3.55 7.29
N MET A 33 0.17 4.83 7.36
CA MET A 33 1.12 5.94 7.37
C MET A 33 2.05 5.93 8.58
N PHE A 34 1.53 5.59 9.76
CA PHE A 34 2.34 5.44 10.97
C PHE A 34 3.37 4.31 10.83
N PHE A 35 2.94 3.14 10.34
CA PHE A 35 3.84 2.01 10.09
C PHE A 35 4.92 2.38 9.07
N LEU A 36 4.58 3.04 7.97
CA LEU A 36 5.57 3.40 6.94
C LEU A 36 6.52 4.51 7.37
N GLY A 37 5.99 5.53 8.05
CA GLY A 37 6.77 6.68 8.48
C GLY A 37 7.68 6.38 9.66
N VAL A 38 7.10 6.01 10.80
CA VAL A 38 7.84 5.88 12.06
C VAL A 38 8.56 4.53 12.12
N LEU A 39 7.78 3.44 12.04
CA LEU A 39 8.32 2.10 12.23
C LEU A 39 9.17 1.65 11.04
N GLY A 40 8.76 2.00 9.82
CA GLY A 40 9.51 1.70 8.60
C GLY A 40 10.90 2.33 8.65
N PHE A 41 10.99 3.61 9.04
CA PHE A 41 12.27 4.29 9.17
C PHE A 41 13.15 3.67 10.25
N ALA A 42 12.57 3.27 11.39
CA ALA A 42 13.30 2.59 12.44
C ALA A 42 13.88 1.24 11.98
N VAL A 43 13.11 0.44 11.24
CA VAL A 43 13.49 -0.93 10.85
C VAL A 43 14.39 -0.98 9.61
N TYR A 44 14.16 -0.11 8.62
CA TYR A 44 14.84 -0.18 7.31
C TYR A 44 15.76 1.02 7.02
N GLY A 45 15.70 2.10 7.80
CA GLY A 45 16.43 3.35 7.51
C GLY A 45 17.95 3.20 7.44
N ASN A 46 18.52 2.31 8.25
CA ASN A 46 19.97 2.07 8.33
C ASN A 46 20.40 0.69 7.82
N GLU A 47 19.51 -0.04 7.11
CA GLU A 47 19.77 -1.43 6.72
C GLU A 47 21.06 -1.59 5.88
N ALA A 48 21.29 -0.68 4.94
CA ALA A 48 22.46 -0.72 4.05
C ALA A 48 23.80 -0.53 4.79
N LEU A 49 23.80 0.16 5.93
CA LEU A 49 25.01 0.43 6.71
C LEU A 49 25.45 -0.80 7.51
N HIS A 50 24.50 -1.58 8.01
CA HIS A 50 24.74 -2.77 8.84
C HIS A 50 24.81 -4.07 8.03
N PHE A 51 24.70 -4.00 6.71
CA PHE A 51 24.86 -5.14 5.81
C PHE A 51 26.34 -5.41 5.56
N SER A 52 26.81 -6.60 5.92
CA SER A 52 28.22 -6.98 5.81
C SER A 52 28.39 -8.35 5.16
N CYS A 53 29.33 -8.46 4.22
CA CYS A 53 29.72 -9.68 3.53
C CYS A 53 31.13 -10.11 3.93
N ASP A 54 31.47 -11.38 3.75
CA ASP A 54 32.84 -11.88 3.91
C ASP A 54 33.52 -12.03 2.53
N PRO A 55 34.65 -11.33 2.23
CA PRO A 55 35.37 -10.38 3.08
C PRO A 55 34.69 -9.01 3.17
N ASP A 56 34.83 -8.35 4.33
CA ASP A 56 34.14 -7.08 4.61
C ASP A 56 34.76 -5.92 3.85
N ARG A 57 34.25 -5.69 2.63
CA ARG A 57 34.64 -4.62 1.73
C ARG A 57 33.43 -3.78 1.38
N ARG A 58 33.54 -2.45 1.48
CA ARG A 58 32.44 -1.52 1.22
C ARG A 58 31.82 -1.67 -0.16
N GLU A 59 32.64 -1.86 -1.20
CA GLU A 59 32.17 -2.01 -2.58
C GLU A 59 31.39 -3.32 -2.79
N LEU A 60 31.86 -4.42 -2.19
CA LEU A 60 31.19 -5.71 -2.22
C LEU A 60 29.85 -5.67 -1.48
N ASN A 61 29.85 -5.10 -0.27
CA ASN A 61 28.64 -4.97 0.55
C ASN A 61 27.56 -4.17 -0.19
N LEU A 62 27.94 -3.04 -0.82
CA LEU A 62 27.00 -2.22 -1.58
C LEU A 62 26.47 -2.93 -2.84
N TYR A 63 27.35 -3.62 -3.57
CA TYR A 63 26.96 -4.40 -4.75
C TYR A 63 25.96 -5.50 -4.39
N CYS A 64 26.30 -6.32 -3.38
CA CYS A 64 25.45 -7.42 -2.91
C CYS A 64 24.15 -6.93 -2.27
N TYR A 65 24.18 -5.79 -1.58
CA TYR A 65 22.97 -5.17 -1.04
C TYR A 65 22.01 -4.73 -2.16
N ASN A 66 22.52 -4.09 -3.21
CA ASN A 66 21.70 -3.69 -4.35
C ASN A 66 21.10 -4.89 -5.10
N GLN A 67 21.81 -6.03 -5.13
CA GLN A 67 21.28 -7.29 -5.68
C GLN A 67 20.23 -7.94 -4.77
N PHE A 68 20.43 -7.87 -3.46
CA PHE A 68 19.49 -8.39 -2.46
C PHE A 68 18.17 -7.59 -2.39
N ARG A 69 18.27 -6.26 -2.50
CA ARG A 69 17.17 -5.29 -2.37
C ARG A 69 17.29 -4.18 -3.42
N PRO A 70 16.93 -4.44 -4.68
CA PRO A 70 16.91 -3.39 -5.71
C PRO A 70 15.86 -2.31 -5.40
N ILE A 71 14.79 -2.67 -4.70
CA ILE A 71 13.78 -1.75 -4.15
C ILE A 71 13.64 -2.07 -2.66
N THR A 72 13.72 -1.06 -1.80
CA THR A 72 13.50 -1.25 -0.36
C THR A 72 12.01 -1.44 -0.05
N PRO A 73 11.65 -2.25 0.96
CA PRO A 73 10.26 -2.44 1.34
C PRO A 73 9.51 -1.13 1.62
N GLN A 74 10.17 -0.16 2.27
CA GLN A 74 9.60 1.16 2.54
C GLN A 74 9.16 1.89 1.27
N VAL A 75 10.03 1.93 0.24
CA VAL A 75 9.72 2.58 -1.04
C VAL A 75 8.59 1.85 -1.73
N PHE A 76 8.62 0.51 -1.75
CA PHE A 76 7.55 -0.30 -2.32
C PHE A 76 6.20 0.03 -1.70
N TRP A 77 6.08 0.05 -0.38
CA TRP A 77 4.81 0.34 0.28
C TRP A 77 4.36 1.79 0.17
N ALA A 78 5.30 2.75 0.07
CA ALA A 78 4.98 4.13 -0.22
C ALA A 78 4.36 4.26 -1.62
N LEU A 79 4.96 3.62 -2.63
CA LEU A 79 4.41 3.57 -3.98
C LEU A 79 3.03 2.88 -4.01
N GLN A 80 2.90 1.73 -3.33
CA GLN A 80 1.63 1.02 -3.20
C GLN A 80 0.55 1.93 -2.61
N LEU A 81 0.84 2.65 -1.51
CA LEU A 81 -0.11 3.54 -0.89
C LEU A 81 -0.57 4.65 -1.84
N VAL A 82 0.37 5.33 -2.50
CA VAL A 82 0.04 6.39 -3.47
C VAL A 82 -0.83 5.83 -4.59
N THR A 83 -0.42 4.72 -5.20
CA THR A 83 -1.15 4.11 -6.32
C THR A 83 -2.57 3.67 -5.92
N VAL A 84 -2.76 3.12 -4.72
CA VAL A 84 -4.09 2.70 -4.23
C VAL A 84 -4.99 3.90 -3.88
N LEU A 85 -4.44 5.03 -3.47
CA LEU A 85 -5.23 6.23 -3.17
C LEU A 85 -5.72 6.96 -4.43
N VAL A 86 -4.99 6.87 -5.55
CA VAL A 86 -5.29 7.62 -6.78
C VAL A 86 -6.71 7.39 -7.32
N PRO A 87 -7.21 6.16 -7.54
CA PRO A 87 -8.54 5.96 -8.12
C PRO A 87 -9.67 6.56 -7.27
N GLY A 88 -9.58 6.40 -5.94
CA GLY A 88 -10.54 6.98 -5.01
C GLY A 88 -10.46 8.50 -4.98
N ALA A 89 -9.24 9.05 -4.87
CA ALA A 89 -9.02 10.49 -4.87
C ALA A 89 -9.51 11.16 -6.16
N VAL A 90 -9.27 10.54 -7.33
CA VAL A 90 -9.76 11.04 -8.61
C VAL A 90 -11.29 11.08 -8.65
N PHE A 91 -11.96 10.01 -8.19
CA PHE A 91 -13.42 9.96 -8.14
C PHE A 91 -14.00 11.02 -7.19
N HIS A 92 -13.48 11.10 -5.97
CA HIS A 92 -13.96 12.07 -4.98
C HIS A 92 -13.65 13.52 -5.39
N LEU A 93 -12.49 13.78 -5.99
CA LEU A 93 -12.15 15.09 -6.54
C LEU A 93 -13.08 15.45 -7.70
N TYR A 94 -13.38 14.51 -8.59
CA TYR A 94 -14.35 14.72 -9.68
C TYR A 94 -15.74 15.06 -9.13
N ALA A 95 -16.22 14.30 -8.15
CA ALA A 95 -17.50 14.56 -7.48
C ALA A 95 -17.52 15.94 -6.81
N ALA A 96 -16.45 16.30 -6.10
CA ALA A 96 -16.31 17.61 -5.45
C ALA A 96 -16.25 18.76 -6.47
N CYS A 97 -15.50 18.62 -7.57
CA CYS A 97 -15.43 19.62 -8.65
C CYS A 97 -16.77 19.81 -9.37
N LYS A 98 -17.62 18.78 -9.39
CA LYS A 98 -18.96 18.83 -9.95
C LYS A 98 -20.04 19.18 -8.92
N ASN A 99 -19.68 19.40 -7.65
CA ASN A 99 -20.60 19.57 -6.53
C ASN A 99 -21.69 18.48 -6.47
N ILE A 100 -21.30 17.23 -6.71
CA ILE A 100 -22.20 16.07 -6.61
C ILE A 100 -22.31 15.68 -5.14
N ASP A 101 -23.53 15.69 -4.60
CA ASP A 101 -23.79 15.25 -3.24
C ASP A 101 -23.61 13.74 -3.08
N GLN A 102 -23.19 13.29 -1.90
CA GLN A 102 -22.92 11.87 -1.64
C GLN A 102 -24.15 10.97 -1.82
N GLU A 103 -25.35 11.52 -1.60
CA GLU A 103 -26.62 10.82 -1.82
C GLU A 103 -26.90 10.60 -3.33
N GLU A 104 -26.54 11.58 -4.17
CA GLU A 104 -26.72 11.51 -5.62
C GLU A 104 -25.83 10.43 -6.27
N ILE A 105 -24.66 10.16 -5.68
CA ILE A 105 -23.75 9.07 -6.10
C ILE A 105 -24.45 7.70 -6.02
N LEU A 106 -25.30 7.51 -5.00
CA LEU A 106 -26.00 6.26 -4.76
C LEU A 106 -27.35 6.17 -5.49
N GLU A 107 -28.00 7.31 -5.74
CA GLU A 107 -29.27 7.40 -6.47
C GLU A 107 -29.08 7.19 -7.99
N ARG A 108 -28.02 7.76 -8.58
CA ARG A 108 -27.81 7.71 -10.03
C ARG A 108 -26.95 6.51 -10.43
N PRO A 109 -27.45 5.62 -11.32
CA PRO A 109 -26.75 4.38 -11.67
C PRO A 109 -25.39 4.63 -12.34
N ILE A 110 -25.25 5.74 -13.07
CA ILE A 110 -24.02 6.12 -13.76
C ILE A 110 -22.90 6.40 -12.75
N TYR A 111 -23.16 7.25 -11.73
CA TYR A 111 -22.15 7.60 -10.72
C TYR A 111 -21.80 6.42 -9.82
N THR A 112 -22.80 5.59 -9.46
CA THR A 112 -22.54 4.36 -8.71
C THR A 112 -21.64 3.40 -9.47
N VAL A 113 -21.83 3.23 -10.78
CA VAL A 113 -20.96 2.38 -11.62
C VAL A 113 -19.54 2.90 -11.65
N PHE A 114 -19.33 4.22 -11.83
CA PHE A 114 -17.99 4.81 -11.77
C PHE A 114 -17.33 4.63 -10.40
N TYR A 115 -18.10 4.74 -9.31
CA TYR A 115 -17.59 4.47 -7.96
C TYR A 115 -17.20 3.00 -7.79
N ILE A 116 -18.04 2.05 -8.22
CA ILE A 116 -17.73 0.62 -8.17
C ILE A 116 -16.46 0.33 -8.98
N ILE A 117 -16.31 0.93 -10.17
CA ILE A 117 -15.09 0.78 -10.98
C ILE A 117 -13.86 1.32 -10.22
N SER A 118 -13.97 2.46 -9.54
CA SER A 118 -12.83 3.02 -8.77
C SER A 118 -12.43 2.10 -7.61
N VAL A 119 -13.40 1.50 -6.91
CA VAL A 119 -13.15 0.53 -5.83
C VAL A 119 -12.57 -0.78 -6.39
N LEU A 120 -13.07 -1.27 -7.53
CA LEU A 120 -12.53 -2.46 -8.19
C LEU A 120 -11.08 -2.25 -8.64
N LEU A 121 -10.75 -1.08 -9.20
CA LEU A 121 -9.37 -0.73 -9.54
C LEU A 121 -8.48 -0.75 -8.30
N ARG A 122 -8.95 -0.25 -7.16
CA ARG A 122 -8.21 -0.33 -5.88
C ARG A 122 -7.94 -1.77 -5.44
N ILE A 123 -8.95 -2.65 -5.53
CA ILE A 123 -8.79 -4.08 -5.21
C ILE A 123 -7.74 -4.73 -6.12
N ILE A 124 -7.82 -4.49 -7.43
CA ILE A 124 -6.87 -5.04 -8.40
C ILE A 124 -5.45 -4.58 -8.08
N LEU A 125 -5.26 -3.28 -7.79
CA LEU A 125 -3.96 -2.72 -7.43
C LEU A 125 -3.41 -3.31 -6.11
N GLU A 126 -4.25 -3.47 -5.08
CA GLU A 126 -3.85 -4.11 -3.82
C GLU A 126 -3.48 -5.59 -4.01
N VAL A 127 -4.21 -6.34 -4.85
CA VAL A 127 -3.90 -7.74 -5.16
C VAL A 127 -2.58 -7.87 -5.92
N ILE A 128 -2.35 -7.02 -6.92
CA ILE A 128 -1.08 -6.97 -7.66
C ILE A 128 0.07 -6.63 -6.71
N ALA A 129 -0.12 -5.64 -5.84
CA ALA A 129 0.88 -5.27 -4.86
C ALA A 129 1.15 -6.40 -3.85
N PHE A 130 0.13 -7.08 -3.36
CA PHE A 130 0.28 -8.24 -2.47
C PHE A 130 1.10 -9.36 -3.13
N TRP A 131 0.81 -9.65 -4.40
CA TRP A 131 1.55 -10.64 -5.18
C TRP A 131 3.02 -10.21 -5.39
N LEU A 132 3.25 -8.96 -5.78
CA LEU A 132 4.59 -8.41 -6.01
C LEU A 132 5.40 -8.35 -4.70
N GLN A 133 4.78 -8.00 -3.58
CA GLN A 133 5.39 -8.03 -2.26
C GLN A 133 5.85 -9.46 -1.90
N SER A 134 4.97 -10.45 -2.12
CA SER A 134 5.25 -11.88 -1.89
C SER A 134 6.42 -12.38 -2.72
N HIS A 135 6.50 -11.94 -3.98
CA HIS A 135 7.57 -12.33 -4.88
C HIS A 135 8.90 -11.65 -4.57
N LEU A 136 8.90 -10.35 -4.26
CA LEU A 136 10.12 -9.57 -4.02
C LEU A 136 10.75 -9.80 -2.64
N PHE A 137 9.92 -9.86 -1.59
CA PHE A 137 10.41 -9.87 -0.21
C PHE A 137 10.25 -11.22 0.48
N GLY A 138 9.43 -12.12 -0.08
CA GLY A 138 9.07 -13.38 0.55
C GLY A 138 8.17 -13.17 1.77
N PHE A 139 8.02 -14.21 2.59
CA PHE A 139 7.28 -14.15 3.85
C PHE A 139 8.20 -13.99 5.07
N GLN A 140 9.48 -14.33 4.93
CA GLN A 140 10.46 -14.30 6.00
C GLN A 140 11.80 -13.78 5.49
N VAL A 141 12.44 -12.92 6.28
CA VAL A 141 13.79 -12.44 6.00
C VAL A 141 14.79 -13.40 6.62
N HIS A 142 15.59 -14.06 5.78
CA HIS A 142 16.66 -14.94 6.24
C HIS A 142 17.88 -14.12 6.72
N PRO A 143 18.59 -14.58 7.77
CA PRO A 143 19.77 -13.88 8.30
C PRO A 143 20.97 -13.89 7.35
N LEU A 144 20.99 -14.80 6.37
CA LEU A 144 22.10 -15.02 5.46
C LEU A 144 21.61 -14.87 4.02
N TYR A 145 22.24 -13.97 3.27
CA TYR A 145 22.06 -13.82 1.84
C TYR A 145 23.30 -14.34 1.11
N LYS A 146 23.09 -15.13 0.05
CA LYS A 146 24.18 -15.61 -0.82
C LYS A 146 24.23 -14.72 -2.05
N CYS A 147 25.31 -13.98 -2.20
CA CYS A 147 25.54 -13.05 -3.28
C CYS A 147 26.48 -13.68 -4.32
N ASP A 148 26.15 -13.53 -5.60
CA ASP A 148 27.06 -13.85 -6.70
C ASP A 148 27.77 -12.56 -7.12
N ALA A 149 29.02 -12.42 -6.68
CA ALA A 149 29.84 -11.23 -6.91
C ALA A 149 30.84 -11.42 -8.07
N SER A 150 30.64 -12.43 -8.91
CA SER A 150 31.57 -12.79 -9.99
C SER A 150 31.80 -11.66 -11.00
N ALA A 151 30.81 -10.78 -11.18
CA ALA A 151 30.90 -9.60 -12.04
C ALA A 151 31.77 -8.47 -11.46
N LEU A 152 31.93 -8.41 -10.14
CA LEU A 152 32.73 -7.38 -9.46
C LEU A 152 34.20 -7.79 -9.40
N GLU A 153 34.49 -9.04 -9.02
CA GLU A 153 35.85 -9.56 -8.94
C GLU A 153 35.86 -11.07 -9.20
N LYS A 154 36.63 -11.53 -10.19
CA LYS A 154 36.71 -12.95 -10.60
C LYS A 154 37.12 -13.91 -9.46
N ALA A 155 37.63 -13.38 -8.35
CA ALA A 155 37.99 -14.16 -7.17
C ALA A 155 36.79 -14.54 -6.28
N PHE A 156 35.67 -13.82 -6.38
CA PHE A 156 34.47 -14.05 -5.56
C PHE A 156 33.35 -14.67 -6.38
N ASN A 157 33.22 -16.00 -6.35
CA ASN A 157 32.13 -16.69 -7.05
C ASN A 157 30.82 -16.64 -6.25
N VAL A 158 30.83 -16.93 -4.95
CA VAL A 158 29.65 -16.82 -4.08
C VAL A 158 30.09 -16.40 -2.68
N THR A 159 29.64 -15.24 -2.21
CA THR A 159 29.93 -14.73 -0.86
C THR A 159 28.68 -14.78 0.00
N LYS A 160 28.88 -14.94 1.32
CA LYS A 160 27.79 -14.91 2.30
C LYS A 160 27.75 -13.53 2.93
N CYS A 161 26.56 -12.94 2.94
CA CYS A 161 26.29 -11.65 3.55
C CYS A 161 25.29 -11.80 4.69
N MET A 162 25.55 -11.10 5.79
CA MET A 162 24.69 -11.08 6.96
C MET A 162 23.65 -9.96 6.83
N VAL A 163 22.39 -10.31 7.03
CA VAL A 163 21.27 -9.36 7.04
C VAL A 163 20.97 -8.96 8.50
N PRO A 164 21.05 -7.66 8.84
CA PRO A 164 20.81 -7.21 10.21
C PRO A 164 19.33 -7.35 10.60
N GLU A 165 19.06 -7.56 11.89
CA GLU A 165 17.72 -7.46 12.52
C GLU A 165 16.61 -8.22 11.77
N HIS A 166 16.95 -9.42 11.26
CA HIS A 166 16.08 -10.19 10.38
C HIS A 166 14.73 -10.57 11.02
N PHE A 167 14.65 -10.71 12.34
CA PHE A 167 13.40 -10.96 13.07
C PHE A 167 12.47 -9.74 13.08
N GLU A 168 12.99 -8.55 13.37
CA GLU A 168 12.20 -7.31 13.37
C GLU A 168 11.63 -7.02 11.99
N LYS A 169 12.45 -7.20 10.95
CA LYS A 169 12.03 -7.07 9.55
C LYS A 169 10.95 -8.08 9.17
N THR A 170 11.05 -9.32 9.65
CA THR A 170 10.03 -10.35 9.40
C THR A 170 8.69 -9.99 10.06
N ILE A 171 8.72 -9.53 11.32
CA ILE A 171 7.51 -9.08 12.03
C ILE A 171 6.86 -7.90 11.31
N PHE A 172 7.66 -6.91 10.91
CA PHE A 172 7.19 -5.74 10.17
C PHE A 172 6.56 -6.14 8.83
N LEU A 173 7.23 -7.01 8.06
CA LEU A 173 6.73 -7.53 6.79
C LEU A 173 5.38 -8.27 6.96
N SER A 174 5.27 -9.13 7.98
CA SER A 174 4.04 -9.85 8.31
C SER A 174 2.89 -8.92 8.67
N ALA A 175 3.15 -7.86 9.44
CA ALA A 175 2.14 -6.85 9.77
C ALA A 175 1.63 -6.15 8.51
N MET A 176 2.52 -5.77 7.59
CA MET A 176 2.16 -5.13 6.33
C MET A 176 1.33 -6.05 5.41
N TYR A 177 1.64 -7.34 5.36
CA TYR A 177 0.77 -8.32 4.67
C TYR A 177 -0.63 -8.37 5.28
N THR A 178 -0.72 -8.41 6.61
CA THR A 178 -2.00 -8.48 7.32
C THR A 178 -2.82 -7.23 7.05
N PHE A 179 -2.22 -6.04 7.07
CA PHE A 179 -2.89 -4.81 6.68
C PHE A 179 -3.41 -4.84 5.25
N THR A 180 -2.61 -5.33 4.29
CA THR A 180 -3.02 -5.43 2.88
C THR A 180 -4.21 -6.39 2.70
N VAL A 181 -4.22 -7.52 3.40
CA VAL A 181 -5.36 -8.45 3.38
C VAL A 181 -6.62 -7.79 3.96
N ILE A 182 -6.49 -7.09 5.09
CA ILE A 182 -7.62 -6.38 5.71
C ILE A 182 -8.15 -5.27 4.80
N THR A 183 -7.29 -4.49 4.12
CA THR A 183 -7.75 -3.44 3.20
C THR A 183 -8.49 -4.03 1.99
N ILE A 184 -8.04 -5.17 1.45
CA ILE A 184 -8.75 -5.90 0.39
C ILE A 184 -10.14 -6.33 0.89
N LEU A 185 -10.24 -6.93 2.08
CA LEU A 185 -11.52 -7.37 2.65
C LEU A 185 -12.47 -6.19 2.89
N LEU A 186 -11.97 -5.06 3.37
CA LEU A 186 -12.76 -3.85 3.55
C LEU A 186 -13.26 -3.28 2.22
N CYS A 187 -12.45 -3.31 1.16
CA CYS A 187 -12.89 -2.88 -0.17
C CYS A 187 -13.98 -3.80 -0.75
N ILE A 188 -13.90 -5.12 -0.50
CA ILE A 188 -14.95 -6.07 -0.88
C ILE A 188 -16.24 -5.79 -0.08
N ALA A 189 -16.12 -5.55 1.23
CA ALA A 189 -17.26 -5.23 2.08
C ALA A 189 -17.91 -3.89 1.69
N GLU A 190 -17.12 -2.91 1.25
CA GLU A 190 -17.61 -1.64 0.69
C GLU A 190 -18.45 -1.87 -0.57
N ILE A 191 -17.97 -2.70 -1.51
CA ILE A 191 -18.77 -3.08 -2.70
C ILE A 191 -20.08 -3.74 -2.28
N PHE A 192 -20.04 -4.66 -1.32
CA PHE A 192 -21.24 -5.35 -0.83
C PHE A 192 -22.25 -4.37 -0.21
N GLU A 193 -21.79 -3.43 0.62
CA GLU A 193 -22.66 -2.39 1.22
C GLU A 193 -23.36 -1.56 0.12
N ILE A 194 -22.62 -1.15 -0.92
CA ILE A 194 -23.16 -0.36 -2.03
C ILE A 194 -24.21 -1.16 -2.81
N LEU A 195 -23.91 -2.43 -3.13
CA LEU A 195 -24.83 -3.30 -3.85
C LEU A 195 -26.13 -3.52 -3.06
N CYS A 196 -26.04 -3.80 -1.75
CA CYS A 196 -27.19 -3.96 -0.89
C CYS A 196 -28.06 -2.69 -0.83
N ARG A 197 -27.44 -1.51 -0.65
CA ARG A 197 -28.19 -0.24 -0.63
C ARG A 197 -28.89 0.00 -1.97
N ARG A 198 -28.22 -0.23 -3.10
CA ARG A 198 -28.81 -0.04 -4.44
C ARG A 198 -29.98 -0.99 -4.72
N LEU A 199 -29.89 -2.25 -4.30
CA LEU A 199 -31.00 -3.20 -4.40
C LEU A 199 -32.21 -2.75 -3.57
N GLY A 200 -31.98 -2.18 -2.39
CA GLY A 200 -33.05 -1.61 -1.56
C GLY A 200 -33.81 -0.47 -2.25
N TYR A 201 -33.12 0.41 -2.99
CA TYR A 201 -33.76 1.46 -3.78
C TYR A 201 -34.61 0.89 -4.93
N LEU A 202 -34.10 -0.11 -5.66
CA LEU A 202 -34.82 -0.73 -6.77
C LEU A 202 -36.08 -1.50 -6.32
N ASN A 203 -36.06 -2.08 -5.11
CA ASN A 203 -37.20 -2.84 -4.59
C ASN A 203 -38.29 -1.96 -3.95
N ASN A 204 -37.97 -0.71 -3.62
CA ASN A 204 -38.91 0.26 -3.05
C ASN A 204 -39.55 1.19 -4.12
N GLN A 205 -39.23 0.99 -5.40
CA GLN A 205 -39.71 1.75 -6.55
C GLN A 205 -40.71 0.92 -7.36
#